data_AF-A0A1I7JRL1-F1
#
_entry.id   AF-A0A1I7JRL1-F1
#
_cell.length_a   1.000
_cell.length_b   1.000
_cell.length_c   1.000
_cell.angle_alpha   90.00
_cell.angle_beta   90.00
_cell.angle_gamma   90.00
#
_symmetry.space_group_name_H-M   'P 1'
#
loop_
_entity.id
_entity.type
_entity.pdbx_description
1 polymer ?
#
loop_
_entity_poly.entity_id
_entity_poly.type
_entity_poly.pdbx_seq_one_letter_code
_entity_poly.pdbx_strand_id
1 'polypeptide(L)'
;MIDKLKMQRLYKERGLLDYQLQTLDDAFFIHGIKPNQVEGYSKLKDDEKKVFKEFIVSYLNSIKLEEREVAFLKVSSDILDFLKVEVLERGAKMFIFVKWES
;
A
#
# COMPACT_ATOMS: atom_id res chain seq x y z
N MET A 1 -11.32 8.66 -12.31
CA MET A 1 -12.33 8.06 -11.43
C MET A 1 -12.40 6.58 -11.75
N ILE A 2 -11.84 5.73 -10.89
CA ILE A 2 -11.97 4.28 -11.04
C ILE A 2 -13.46 3.91 -10.92
N ASP A 3 -13.92 2.99 -11.77
CA ASP A 3 -15.28 2.49 -11.71
C ASP A 3 -15.49 1.73 -10.39
N LYS A 4 -16.23 2.35 -9.46
CA LYS A 4 -16.56 1.79 -8.14
C LYS A 4 -17.16 0.39 -8.25
N LEU A 5 -17.99 0.14 -9.27
CA LEU A 5 -18.60 -1.17 -9.49
C LEU A 5 -17.56 -2.21 -9.89
N LYS A 6 -16.58 -1.84 -10.72
CA LYS A 6 -15.46 -2.72 -11.09
C LYS A 6 -14.63 -3.09 -9.85
N MET A 7 -14.30 -2.11 -9.00
CA MET A 7 -13.55 -2.39 -7.77
C MET A 7 -14.33 -3.33 -6.84
N GLN A 8 -15.60 -3.04 -6.58
CA GLN A 8 -16.43 -3.90 -5.72
C GLN A 8 -16.51 -5.35 -6.23
N ARG A 9 -16.52 -5.56 -7.55
CA ARG A 9 -16.48 -6.91 -8.14
C ARG A 9 -15.17 -7.62 -7.82
N LEU A 10 -14.02 -6.97 -7.99
CA LEU A 10 -12.71 -7.55 -7.69
C LEU A 10 -12.59 -7.98 -6.21
N TYR A 11 -13.07 -7.16 -5.27
CA TYR A 11 -13.10 -7.54 -3.85
C TYR A 11 -14.00 -8.77 -3.61
N LYS A 12 -15.20 -8.79 -4.19
CA LYS A 12 -16.15 -9.91 -4.04
C LYS A 12 -15.62 -11.20 -4.67
N GLU A 13 -14.98 -11.13 -5.83
CA GLU A 13 -14.32 -12.28 -6.49
C GLU A 13 -13.21 -12.86 -5.61
N ARG A 14 -12.53 -12.01 -4.83
CA ARG A 14 -11.51 -12.42 -3.85
C ARG A 14 -12.10 -12.90 -2.51
N GLY A 15 -13.42 -12.82 -2.32
CA GLY A 15 -14.12 -13.19 -1.08
C GLY A 15 -14.14 -12.10 0.00
N LEU A 16 -13.73 -10.87 -0.32
CA LEU A 16 -13.60 -9.75 0.61
C LEU A 16 -14.90 -8.92 0.65
N LEU A 17 -15.90 -9.41 1.38
CA LEU A 17 -17.25 -8.81 1.40
C LEU A 17 -17.35 -7.50 2.20
N ASP A 18 -16.39 -7.23 3.09
CA ASP A 18 -16.25 -6.01 3.87
C ASP A 18 -15.36 -4.95 3.19
N TYR A 19 -14.87 -5.26 1.98
CA TYR A 19 -13.94 -4.43 1.22
C TYR A 19 -12.62 -4.13 1.96
N GLN A 20 -12.19 -5.01 2.86
CA GLN A 20 -10.91 -4.93 3.55
C GLN A 20 -9.91 -5.91 2.93
N LEU A 21 -8.74 -5.40 2.54
CA LEU A 21 -7.61 -6.23 2.13
C LEU A 21 -7.08 -6.98 3.35
N GLN A 22 -6.78 -8.27 3.23
CA GLN A 22 -6.22 -9.07 4.32
C GLN A 22 -4.73 -9.31 4.11
N THR A 23 -4.30 -9.34 2.85
CA THR A 23 -2.96 -9.70 2.44
C THR A 23 -2.43 -8.77 1.36
N LEU A 24 -1.12 -8.80 1.18
CA LEU A 24 -0.48 -8.15 0.04
C LEU A 24 -0.89 -8.77 -1.30
N ASP A 25 -1.27 -10.05 -1.32
CA ASP A 25 -1.78 -10.70 -2.52
C ASP A 25 -3.12 -10.11 -2.96
N ASP A 26 -3.99 -9.75 -2.01
CA ASP A 26 -5.22 -9.01 -2.30
C ASP A 26 -4.91 -7.64 -2.89
N ALA A 27 -3.92 -6.93 -2.32
CA ALA A 27 -3.48 -5.65 -2.84
C ALA A 27 -2.92 -5.77 -4.27
N PHE A 28 -2.19 -6.83 -4.56
CA PHE A 28 -1.71 -7.12 -5.92
C PHE A 28 -2.86 -7.46 -6.87
N PHE A 29 -3.76 -8.37 -6.50
CA PHE A 29 -4.85 -8.81 -7.35
C PHE A 29 -5.80 -7.65 -7.72
N ILE A 30 -6.14 -6.81 -6.74
CA ILE A 30 -7.15 -5.76 -6.90
C ILE A 30 -6.55 -4.48 -7.46
N HIS A 31 -5.36 -4.08 -6.99
CA HIS A 31 -4.76 -2.78 -7.30
C HIS A 31 -3.45 -2.87 -8.10
N GLY A 32 -2.96 -4.07 -8.39
CA GLY A 32 -1.71 -4.26 -9.13
C GLY A 32 -0.44 -3.90 -8.35
N ILE A 33 -0.54 -3.69 -7.04
CA ILE A 33 0.59 -3.20 -6.23
C ILE A 33 1.56 -4.34 -5.93
N LYS A 34 2.84 -4.13 -6.28
CA LYS A 34 3.94 -5.04 -5.94
C LYS A 34 5.06 -4.28 -5.22
N PRO A 35 5.41 -4.62 -3.97
CA PRO A 35 6.46 -3.91 -3.22
C PRO A 35 7.82 -3.91 -3.93
N ASN A 36 8.16 -4.99 -4.62
CA ASN A 36 9.43 -5.11 -5.34
C ASN A 36 9.55 -4.18 -6.57
N GLN A 37 8.47 -3.51 -6.97
CA GLN A 37 8.47 -2.49 -8.02
C GLN A 37 8.59 -1.07 -7.45
N VAL A 38 8.48 -0.90 -6.13
CA VAL A 38 8.62 0.41 -5.46
C VAL A 38 10.09 0.78 -5.36
N GLU A 39 10.44 2.00 -5.76
CA GLU A 39 11.83 2.48 -5.70
C GLU A 39 12.35 2.40 -4.26
N GLY A 40 13.54 1.80 -4.08
CA GLY A 40 14.20 1.70 -2.77
C GLY A 40 13.79 0.48 -1.94
N TYR A 41 12.73 -0.25 -2.28
CA TYR A 41 12.33 -1.46 -1.55
C TYR A 41 13.43 -2.52 -1.47
N SER A 42 14.21 -2.70 -2.54
CA SER A 42 15.32 -3.67 -2.57
C SER A 42 16.46 -3.34 -1.60
N LYS A 43 16.55 -2.09 -1.12
CA LYS A 43 17.57 -1.62 -0.17
C LYS A 43 17.13 -1.77 1.28
N LEU A 44 15.86 -2.10 1.52
CA LEU A 44 15.35 -2.33 2.87
C LEU A 44 15.89 -3.63 3.46
N LYS A 45 16.08 -3.64 4.78
CA LYS A 45 16.28 -4.85 5.58
C LYS A 45 15.00 -5.68 5.64
N ASP A 46 15.09 -6.92 6.11
CA ASP A 46 13.95 -7.84 6.03
C ASP A 46 12.82 -7.50 7.00
N ASP A 47 13.15 -6.95 8.17
CA ASP A 47 12.21 -6.34 9.13
C ASP A 47 11.52 -5.11 8.53
N GLU A 48 12.29 -4.19 7.93
CA GLU A 48 11.78 -3.01 7.23
C GLU A 48 10.85 -3.40 6.06
N LYS A 49 11.21 -4.43 5.28
CA LYS A 49 10.36 -4.97 4.21
C LYS A 49 9.06 -5.52 4.76
N LYS A 50 9.09 -6.19 5.90
CA LYS A 50 7.88 -6.72 6.55
C LYS A 50 6.95 -5.57 6.93
N VAL A 51 7.47 -4.55 7.62
CA VAL A 51 6.70 -3.36 8.01
C VAL A 51 6.13 -2.63 6.79
N PHE A 52 6.91 -2.49 5.71
CA PHE A 52 6.42 -1.85 4.49
C PHE A 52 5.25 -2.61 3.85
N LYS A 53 5.28 -3.95 3.84
CA LYS A 53 4.18 -4.76 3.30
C LYS A 53 2.91 -4.63 4.13
N GLU A 54 3.05 -4.66 5.46
CA GLU A 54 1.93 -4.47 6.39
C GLU A 54 1.34 -3.05 6.27
N PHE A 55 2.21 -2.06 6.08
CA PHE A 55 1.83 -0.68 5.82
C PHE A 55 0.98 -0.54 4.54
N ILE A 56 1.35 -1.16 3.42
CA ILE A 56 0.57 -1.07 2.17
C ILE A 56 -0.88 -1.49 2.39
N VAL A 57 -1.09 -2.65 3.04
CA VAL A 57 -2.43 -3.18 3.31
C VAL A 57 -3.20 -2.24 4.24
N SER A 58 -2.58 -1.83 5.34
CA SER A 58 -3.20 -0.96 6.34
C SER A 58 -3.54 0.42 5.78
N TYR A 59 -2.65 1.01 4.99
CA TYR A 59 -2.85 2.31 4.35
C TYR A 59 -4.02 2.27 3.37
N LEU A 60 -4.06 1.29 2.47
CA LEU A 60 -5.19 1.13 1.56
C LEU A 60 -6.51 0.93 2.32
N ASN A 61 -6.51 0.13 3.38
CA ASN A 61 -7.70 -0.10 4.20
C ASN A 61 -8.18 1.16 4.92
N SER A 62 -7.28 2.08 5.28
CA SER A 62 -7.62 3.37 5.89
C SER A 62 -8.31 4.35 4.92
N ILE A 63 -8.20 4.11 3.62
CA ILE A 63 -8.79 4.94 2.56
C ILE A 63 -10.15 4.35 2.14
N LYS A 64 -11.12 5.23 1.86
CA LYS A 64 -12.42 4.82 1.31
C LYS A 64 -12.23 4.11 -0.03
N LEU A 65 -13.05 3.11 -0.32
CA LEU A 65 -12.88 2.28 -1.53
C LEU A 65 -12.80 3.12 -2.82
N GLU A 66 -13.65 4.13 -2.98
CA GLU A 66 -13.64 5.05 -4.13
C GLU A 66 -12.41 5.97 -4.23
N GLU A 67 -11.61 6.06 -3.17
CA GLU A 67 -10.43 6.92 -3.07
C GLU A 67 -9.11 6.14 -3.15
N ARG A 68 -9.14 4.80 -3.25
CA ARG A 68 -7.95 3.92 -3.32
C ARG A 68 -7.19 3.99 -4.65
N GLU A 69 -7.11 5.18 -5.26
CA GLU A 69 -6.25 5.46 -6.41
C GLU A 69 -4.87 5.92 -5.89
N VAL A 70 -4.05 4.92 -5.54
CA VAL A 70 -2.79 5.09 -4.82
C VAL A 70 -1.65 4.46 -5.61
N ALA A 71 -0.57 5.21 -5.80
CA ALA A 71 0.71 4.68 -6.29
C ALA A 71 1.81 4.87 -5.25
N PHE A 72 2.46 3.78 -4.85
CA PHE A 72 3.65 3.81 -4.00
C PHE A 72 4.86 4.06 -4.89
N LEU A 73 5.49 5.22 -4.75
CA LEU A 73 6.57 5.63 -5.64
C LEU A 73 7.93 5.18 -5.10
N LYS A 74 8.18 5.49 -3.82
CA LYS A 74 9.48 5.28 -3.20
C LYS A 74 9.34 4.93 -1.72
N VAL A 75 10.25 4.10 -1.24
CA VAL A 75 10.44 3.83 0.18
C VAL A 75 11.92 3.90 0.54
N SER A 76 12.23 4.49 1.67
CA SER A 76 13.57 4.52 2.23
C SER A 76 13.53 4.37 3.75
N SER A 77 14.49 3.62 4.28
CA SER A 77 14.84 3.61 5.69
C SER A 77 15.39 5.00 6.08
N ASP A 78 14.90 5.55 7.19
CA ASP A 78 15.29 6.85 7.75
C ASP A 78 16.02 6.65 9.09
N ILE A 79 16.81 7.64 9.51
CA ILE A 79 17.82 7.54 10.58
C ILE A 79 17.19 7.35 11.97
N LEU A 80 15.87 7.50 12.10
CA LEU A 80 15.13 7.51 13.36
C LEU A 80 14.14 6.34 13.48
N ASP A 81 14.44 5.19 12.88
CA ASP A 81 13.56 4.00 12.87
C ASP A 81 12.20 4.25 12.19
N PHE A 82 12.22 5.05 11.13
CA PHE A 82 11.06 5.28 10.28
C PHE A 82 11.33 4.78 8.86
N LEU A 83 10.30 4.21 8.24
CA LEU A 83 10.22 4.18 6.78
C LEU A 83 9.60 5.49 6.32
N LYS A 84 10.31 6.20 5.45
CA LYS A 84 9.74 7.28 4.67
C LYS A 84 9.16 6.70 3.39
N VAL A 85 7.85 6.77 3.24
CA VAL A 85 7.13 6.31 2.06
C VAL A 85 6.60 7.51 1.28
N GLU A 86 6.92 7.55 -0.01
CA GLU A 86 6.40 8.50 -0.96
C GLU A 86 5.23 7.89 -1.72
N VAL A 87 4.09 8.56 -1.67
CA VAL A 87 2.83 8.10 -2.27
C VAL A 87 2.26 9.18 -3.17
N LEU A 88 1.76 8.79 -4.34
CA LEU A 88 0.90 9.63 -5.18
C LEU A 88 -0.55 9.20 -4.96
N GLU A 89 -1.35 10.09 -4.42
CA GLU A 89 -2.78 9.88 -4.19
C GLU A 89 -3.55 11.02 -4.86
N ARG A 90 -4.44 10.68 -5.80
CA ARG A 90 -5.30 11.67 -6.50
C ARG A 90 -4.53 12.87 -7.08
N GLY A 91 -3.31 12.63 -7.58
CA GLY A 91 -2.44 13.67 -8.15
C GLY A 91 -1.64 14.49 -7.12
N ALA A 92 -1.85 14.26 -5.83
CA ALA A 92 -1.06 14.86 -4.77
C ALA A 92 0.04 13.91 -4.30
N LYS A 93 1.26 14.43 -4.18
CA LYS A 93 2.40 13.71 -3.63
C LYS A 93 2.43 13.88 -2.10
N MET A 94 2.38 12.77 -1.40
CA MET A 94 2.35 12.69 0.06
C MET A 94 3.60 11.98 0.57
N PHE A 95 4.05 12.35 1.77
CA PHE A 95 5.11 11.65 2.49
C PHE A 95 4.53 11.10 3.78
N ILE A 96 4.67 9.79 3.98
CA ILE A 96 4.18 9.08 5.15
C ILE A 96 5.38 8.49 5.87
N PHE A 97 5.45 8.73 7.18
CA PHE A 97 6.50 8.21 8.04
C PHE A 97 5.92 7.08 8.88
N VAL A 98 6.40 5.87 8.63
CA VAL A 98 5.95 4.65 9.31
C VAL A 98 7.01 4.26 10.32
N LYS A 99 6.70 4.40 11.61
CA LYS A 99 7.59 3.94 12.68
C LYS A 99 7.70 2.42 12.61
N TRP A 100 8.91 1.88 12.64
CA TRP A 100 9.10 0.47 12.98
C TRP A 100 9.84 0.38 14.31
N GLU A 101 9.38 -0.48 15.20
CA GLU A 101 10.07 -0.75 16.46
C GLU A 101 11.05 -1.89 16.21
N SER A 102 12.35 -1.62 16.37
CA SER A 102 13.41 -2.62 16.30
C SER A 102 13.55 -3.39 17.62
#